data_AF-A0A9Q8L651-F1
#
_entry.id   AF-A0A9Q8L651-F1
#
_cell.length_a   1.000
_cell.length_b   1.000
_cell.length_c   1.000
_cell.angle_alpha   90.00
_cell.angle_beta   90.00
_cell.angle_gamma   90.00
#
_symmetry.space_group_name_H-M   'P 1'
#
loop_
_entity.id
_entity.type
_entity.pdbx_description
1 polymer ?
#
loop_
_entity_poly.entity_id
_entity_poly.type
_entity_poly.pdbx_seq_one_letter_code
_entity_poly.pdbx_strand_id
1 'polypeptide(L)'
;MLNIGYTYPSYYLAENYNSPGSPYWCMLAFAAIAQPQLHPFWSSIEETHPFTHTPSLLPDVKALKHPKHIMIHKGGHTFLLSSGQKCHYPLKASQAKYGHFAYSASFGYSVPTGGYSLEQFVPESALALSDDNGEIWKMRREVEDAQLREMNGSPVLYSTMHPWKDVEVKTWLLPPADDTPNWHIRIHRIRTDKQLLSAEGGFAIAGTRTKDGRILGEISPEGQMEGTMKSGNKALVVSRAGVSGVAELASKHNRKGGICHADANSNLIEPRTLLPTLYAEFEAGSSIWLVTAVFAMPSSVNAWSEAWRKSWEMKPDLPHWVNDLMKDG
;
A
#
# COMPACT_ATOMS: atom_id res chain seq x y z
N MET A 1 8.70 7.72 -30.42
CA MET A 1 7.63 6.92 -29.78
C MET A 1 7.96 6.82 -28.30
N LEU A 2 7.00 6.99 -27.40
CA LEU A 2 7.27 6.97 -25.96
C LEU A 2 7.30 5.52 -25.44
N ASN A 3 8.16 5.24 -24.46
CA ASN A 3 8.28 3.90 -23.87
C ASN A 3 7.04 3.57 -23.02
N ILE A 4 6.62 2.30 -23.01
CA ILE A 4 5.57 1.82 -22.09
C ILE A 4 6.16 1.68 -20.69
N GLY A 5 5.51 2.25 -19.69
CA GLY A 5 5.95 2.25 -18.30
C GLY A 5 5.45 3.48 -17.56
N TYR A 6 6.13 3.84 -16.46
CA TYR A 6 5.84 5.05 -15.70
C TYR A 6 7.10 5.93 -15.52
N THR A 7 7.92 5.70 -14.48
CA THR A 7 9.21 6.42 -14.35
C THR A 7 10.34 5.77 -15.16
N TYR A 8 10.17 4.52 -15.56
CA TYR A 8 11.08 3.76 -16.41
C TYR A 8 10.29 2.79 -17.30
N PRO A 9 10.89 2.25 -18.38
CA PRO A 9 10.22 1.29 -19.25
C PRO A 9 9.88 -0.03 -18.53
N SER A 10 8.61 -0.43 -18.53
CA SER A 10 8.14 -1.71 -17.98
C SER A 10 6.90 -2.22 -18.72
N TYR A 11 7.02 -3.40 -19.34
CA TYR A 11 5.91 -4.05 -20.04
C TYR A 11 4.94 -4.77 -19.12
N TYR A 12 5.30 -5.04 -17.86
CA TYR A 12 4.38 -5.65 -16.88
C TYR A 12 3.18 -4.74 -16.58
N LEU A 13 3.33 -3.43 -16.80
CA LEU A 13 2.25 -2.44 -16.65
C LEU A 13 1.30 -2.39 -17.85
N ALA A 14 1.72 -2.89 -19.01
CA ALA A 14 0.94 -2.79 -20.24
C ALA A 14 -0.37 -3.58 -20.14
N GLU A 15 -1.47 -2.98 -20.59
CA GLU A 15 -2.71 -3.70 -20.89
C GLU A 15 -2.77 -4.12 -22.36
N ASN A 16 -3.72 -5.00 -22.69
CA ASN A 16 -3.98 -5.47 -24.05
C ASN A 16 -4.42 -4.36 -25.02
N TYR A 17 -4.81 -3.19 -24.52
CA TYR A 17 -5.20 -2.01 -25.30
C TYR A 17 -4.15 -0.90 -25.32
N ASN A 18 -3.01 -1.07 -24.64
CA ASN A 18 -1.96 -0.06 -24.65
C ASN A 18 -0.94 -0.32 -25.77
N SER A 19 -0.43 0.77 -26.33
CA SER A 19 0.64 0.77 -27.32
C SER A 19 1.62 1.91 -27.03
N PRO A 20 2.78 1.96 -27.69
CA PRO A 20 3.67 3.12 -27.62
C PRO A 20 3.04 4.44 -28.10
N GLY A 21 1.84 4.38 -28.70
CA GLY A 21 1.01 5.55 -29.01
C GLY A 21 0.15 6.02 -27.84
N SER A 22 -0.17 5.16 -26.87
CA SER A 22 -1.03 5.51 -25.73
C SER A 22 -0.54 6.69 -24.89
N PRO A 23 0.77 6.88 -24.65
CA PRO A 23 1.24 8.06 -23.91
C PRO A 23 0.89 9.40 -24.58
N TYR A 24 0.63 9.45 -25.90
CA TYR A 24 0.20 10.70 -26.56
C TYR A 24 -1.17 11.21 -26.09
N TRP A 25 -1.95 10.41 -25.36
CA TRP A 25 -3.16 10.91 -24.69
C TRP A 25 -2.85 12.05 -23.69
N CYS A 26 -1.62 12.15 -23.17
CA CYS A 26 -1.21 13.29 -22.35
C CYS A 26 -1.25 14.62 -23.12
N MET A 27 -1.27 14.59 -24.45
CA MET A 27 -1.33 15.79 -25.29
C MET A 27 -2.64 16.56 -25.13
N LEU A 28 -3.68 15.96 -24.54
CA LEU A 28 -4.90 16.66 -24.13
C LEU A 28 -4.62 17.83 -23.17
N ALA A 29 -3.53 17.79 -22.41
CA ALA A 29 -3.11 18.91 -21.56
C ALA A 29 -2.80 20.18 -22.38
N PHE A 30 -2.34 20.04 -23.63
CA PHE A 30 -2.07 21.18 -24.53
C PHE A 30 -3.36 21.81 -25.09
N ALA A 31 -4.54 21.23 -24.84
CA ALA A 31 -5.82 21.85 -25.24
C ALA A 31 -6.01 23.25 -24.60
N ALA A 32 -5.36 23.52 -23.47
CA ALA A 32 -5.32 24.84 -22.85
C ALA A 32 -4.64 25.89 -23.74
N ILE A 33 -3.58 25.52 -24.48
CA ILE A 33 -2.82 26.43 -25.36
C ILE A 33 -3.62 26.82 -26.61
N ALA A 34 -4.61 26.02 -26.99
CA ALA A 34 -5.53 26.38 -28.07
C ALA A 34 -6.54 27.49 -27.65
N GLN A 35 -6.63 27.83 -26.36
CA GLN A 35 -7.55 28.87 -25.90
C GLN A 35 -7.03 30.27 -26.25
N PRO A 36 -7.92 31.24 -26.55
CA PRO A 36 -7.54 32.63 -26.77
C PRO A 36 -6.76 33.22 -25.60
N GLN A 37 -5.91 34.21 -25.85
CA GLN A 37 -5.12 34.88 -24.81
C GLN A 37 -5.96 35.45 -23.66
N LEU A 38 -7.19 35.89 -23.94
CA LEU A 38 -8.12 36.45 -22.96
C LEU A 38 -9.06 35.40 -22.33
N HIS A 39 -8.84 34.11 -22.61
CA HIS A 39 -9.64 33.04 -22.01
C HIS A 39 -9.41 32.97 -20.49
N PRO A 40 -10.45 32.71 -19.66
CA PRO A 40 -10.32 32.65 -18.20
C PRO A 40 -9.22 31.73 -17.68
N PHE A 41 -8.89 30.66 -18.40
CA PHE A 41 -7.75 29.80 -18.07
C PHE A 41 -6.42 30.57 -17.94
N TRP A 42 -6.19 31.58 -18.79
CA TRP A 42 -4.96 32.39 -18.81
C TRP A 42 -5.09 33.71 -18.05
N SER A 43 -6.29 34.29 -18.00
CA SER A 43 -6.51 35.60 -17.40
C SER A 43 -6.93 35.57 -15.93
N SER A 44 -7.35 34.41 -15.41
CA SER A 44 -7.70 34.29 -13.98
C SER A 44 -6.46 34.41 -13.12
N ILE A 45 -6.60 35.02 -11.94
CA ILE A 45 -5.54 35.10 -10.94
C ILE A 45 -5.33 33.69 -10.40
N GLU A 46 -4.08 33.20 -10.44
CA GLU A 46 -3.71 31.92 -9.83
C GLU A 46 -3.91 31.99 -8.31
N GLU A 47 -4.78 31.12 -7.79
CA GLU A 47 -4.98 30.99 -6.35
C GLU A 47 -3.77 30.33 -5.69
N THR A 48 -3.53 30.65 -4.42
CA THR A 48 -2.47 30.01 -3.65
C THR A 48 -2.72 28.50 -3.50
N HIS A 49 -1.64 27.72 -3.54
CA HIS A 49 -1.73 26.27 -3.41
C HIS A 49 -2.46 25.88 -2.10
N PRO A 50 -3.47 24.99 -2.09
CA PRO A 50 -4.28 24.72 -0.90
C PRO A 50 -3.52 24.32 0.37
N PHE A 51 -2.40 23.61 0.22
CA PHE A 51 -1.50 23.20 1.31
C PHE A 51 -0.57 24.30 1.85
N THR A 52 -0.48 25.49 1.22
CA THR A 52 0.32 26.60 1.77
C THR A 52 -0.46 27.44 2.78
N HIS A 53 -1.79 27.24 2.87
CA HIS A 53 -2.61 27.87 3.89
C HIS A 53 -2.34 27.28 5.28
N THR A 54 -2.44 28.12 6.31
CA THR A 54 -2.38 27.68 7.71
C THR A 54 -3.67 28.10 8.42
N PRO A 55 -4.59 27.18 8.71
CA PRO A 55 -4.58 25.75 8.37
C PRO A 55 -4.79 25.50 6.86
N SER A 56 -4.40 24.31 6.38
CA SER A 56 -4.64 23.87 5.00
C SER A 56 -6.14 23.94 4.65
N LEU A 57 -6.46 24.33 3.42
CA LEU A 57 -7.85 24.34 2.93
C LEU A 57 -8.40 22.92 2.70
N LEU A 58 -7.51 21.93 2.56
CA LEU A 58 -7.86 20.52 2.42
C LEU A 58 -7.61 19.77 3.73
N PRO A 59 -8.53 18.89 4.16
CA PRO A 59 -8.32 18.07 5.35
C PRO A 59 -7.27 16.98 5.11
N ASP A 60 -6.53 16.62 6.15
CA ASP A 60 -5.55 15.53 6.13
C ASP A 60 -6.16 14.18 5.74
N VAL A 61 -7.42 13.94 6.11
CA VAL A 61 -8.16 12.71 5.81
C VAL A 61 -9.49 13.07 5.19
N LYS A 62 -9.72 12.61 3.95
CA LYS A 62 -10.97 12.84 3.22
C LYS A 62 -11.59 11.54 2.74
N ALA A 63 -12.77 11.24 3.25
CA ALA A 63 -13.56 10.12 2.79
C ALA A 63 -14.21 10.44 1.42
N LEU A 64 -14.05 9.55 0.45
CA LEU A 64 -14.58 9.67 -0.91
C LEU A 64 -15.67 8.62 -1.11
N LYS A 65 -16.93 9.01 -0.87
CA LYS A 65 -18.09 8.11 -0.80
C LYS A 65 -18.32 7.25 -2.06
N HIS A 66 -18.18 7.86 -3.23
CA HIS A 66 -18.47 7.20 -4.52
C HIS A 66 -17.41 6.17 -4.91
N PRO A 67 -16.10 6.51 -4.94
CA PRO A 67 -15.07 5.53 -5.24
C PRO A 67 -14.72 4.62 -4.06
N LYS A 68 -15.35 4.76 -2.89
CA LYS A 68 -15.04 3.96 -1.68
C LYS A 68 -13.55 4.05 -1.30
N HIS A 69 -13.01 5.25 -1.35
CA HIS A 69 -11.64 5.55 -0.97
C HIS A 69 -11.59 6.44 0.27
N ILE A 70 -10.46 6.44 0.96
CA ILE A 70 -10.08 7.47 1.92
C ILE A 70 -8.78 8.08 1.41
N MET A 71 -8.81 9.35 1.01
CA MET A 71 -7.63 10.11 0.60
C MET A 71 -6.93 10.66 1.84
N ILE A 72 -5.61 10.51 1.91
CA ILE A 72 -4.81 10.84 3.10
C ILE A 72 -3.61 11.69 2.67
N HIS A 73 -3.43 12.82 3.35
CA HIS A 73 -2.24 13.65 3.34
C HIS A 73 -1.86 13.94 4.80
N LYS A 74 -1.11 13.03 5.43
CA LYS A 74 -0.75 13.10 6.85
C LYS A 74 0.67 12.57 7.06
N GLY A 75 1.39 13.12 8.06
CA GLY A 75 2.78 12.73 8.31
C GLY A 75 3.73 13.02 7.15
N GLY A 76 3.35 13.94 6.25
CA GLY A 76 4.08 14.26 5.02
C GLY A 76 3.99 13.19 3.92
N HIS A 77 3.06 12.24 4.03
CA HIS A 77 2.79 11.23 3.02
C HIS A 77 1.39 11.43 2.40
N THR A 78 1.33 11.43 1.07
CA THR A 78 0.08 11.37 0.32
C THR A 78 -0.17 9.96 -0.19
N PHE A 79 -1.28 9.35 0.21
CA PHE A 79 -1.72 8.05 -0.25
C PHE A 79 -3.24 7.93 -0.15
N LEU A 80 -3.80 6.86 -0.69
CA LEU A 80 -5.20 6.53 -0.49
C LEU A 80 -5.35 5.11 0.05
N LEU A 81 -6.35 4.90 0.89
CA LEU A 81 -6.89 3.58 1.20
C LEU A 81 -8.00 3.25 0.20
N SER A 82 -8.01 2.01 -0.31
CA SER A 82 -8.90 1.57 -1.38
C SER A 82 -9.74 0.35 -1.01
N SER A 83 -11.02 0.41 -1.36
CA SER A 83 -11.98 -0.69 -1.27
C SER A 83 -12.99 -0.60 -2.42
N GLY A 84 -13.68 -1.70 -2.71
CA GLY A 84 -14.81 -1.74 -3.65
C GLY A 84 -14.47 -1.54 -5.13
N GLN A 85 -13.18 -1.43 -5.48
CA GLN A 85 -12.75 -1.29 -6.87
C GLN A 85 -12.66 -2.66 -7.55
N LYS A 86 -13.29 -2.76 -8.73
CA LYS A 86 -13.11 -3.87 -9.66
C LYS A 86 -13.40 -3.42 -11.08
N CYS A 87 -12.71 -4.00 -12.05
CA CYS A 87 -13.05 -3.79 -13.44
C CYS A 87 -14.20 -4.73 -13.84
N HIS A 88 -15.09 -4.28 -14.72
CA HIS A 88 -16.21 -5.09 -15.21
C HIS A 88 -15.79 -6.12 -16.28
N TYR A 89 -14.52 -6.09 -16.71
CA TYR A 89 -13.92 -7.04 -17.65
C TYR A 89 -12.50 -7.42 -17.19
N PRO A 90 -11.93 -8.52 -17.70
CA PRO A 90 -10.60 -8.97 -17.29
C PRO A 90 -9.50 -7.98 -17.69
N LEU A 91 -8.75 -7.49 -16.70
CA LEU A 91 -7.53 -6.71 -16.87
C LEU A 91 -6.33 -7.46 -16.27
N LYS A 92 -5.14 -7.26 -16.85
CA LYS A 92 -3.92 -7.86 -16.30
C LYS A 92 -3.66 -7.30 -14.91
N ALA A 93 -3.26 -8.19 -13.99
CA ALA A 93 -2.90 -7.81 -12.63
C ALA A 93 -4.00 -7.00 -11.91
N SER A 94 -5.27 -7.34 -12.10
CA SER A 94 -6.41 -6.63 -11.49
C SER A 94 -6.28 -6.50 -9.97
N GLN A 95 -5.75 -7.52 -9.31
CA GLN A 95 -5.48 -7.50 -7.87
C GLN A 95 -4.48 -6.42 -7.44
N ALA A 96 -3.51 -6.09 -8.30
CA ALA A 96 -2.54 -5.05 -8.04
C ALA A 96 -3.06 -3.66 -8.41
N LYS A 97 -3.67 -3.54 -9.60
CA LYS A 97 -4.12 -2.25 -10.16
C LYS A 97 -5.38 -1.71 -9.47
N TYR A 98 -6.23 -2.59 -8.95
CA TYR A 98 -7.52 -2.21 -8.34
C TYR A 98 -7.74 -2.84 -6.95
N GLY A 99 -6.99 -3.89 -6.60
CA GLY A 99 -7.23 -4.68 -5.40
C GLY A 99 -6.36 -4.33 -4.18
N HIS A 100 -5.35 -3.46 -4.27
CA HIS A 100 -4.52 -3.11 -3.11
C HIS A 100 -5.32 -2.32 -2.07
N PHE A 101 -5.00 -2.53 -0.79
CA PHE A 101 -5.56 -1.79 0.34
C PHE A 101 -5.09 -0.34 0.37
N ALA A 102 -3.91 -0.05 -0.17
CA ALA A 102 -3.36 1.30 -0.22
C ALA A 102 -2.55 1.56 -1.50
N TYR A 103 -2.55 2.80 -1.98
CA TYR A 103 -1.73 3.26 -3.10
C TYR A 103 -0.95 4.52 -2.68
N SER A 104 0.37 4.45 -2.75
CA SER A 104 1.27 5.53 -2.32
C SER A 104 1.64 6.44 -3.50
N ALA A 105 1.52 7.77 -3.32
CA ALA A 105 2.00 8.72 -4.32
C ALA A 105 3.54 8.77 -4.40
N SER A 106 4.23 8.44 -3.31
CA SER A 106 5.69 8.51 -3.22
C SER A 106 6.40 7.20 -3.60
N PHE A 107 5.76 6.05 -3.36
CA PHE A 107 6.35 4.73 -3.54
C PHE A 107 5.81 3.98 -4.77
N GLY A 108 4.73 4.47 -5.36
CA GLY A 108 4.01 3.76 -6.41
C GLY A 108 3.37 2.49 -5.87
N TYR A 109 3.15 1.52 -6.75
CA TYR A 109 2.74 0.16 -6.40
C TYR A 109 3.46 -0.82 -7.31
N SER A 110 3.40 -2.10 -6.97
CA SER A 110 3.97 -3.18 -7.79
C SER A 110 2.89 -3.95 -8.53
N VAL A 111 3.22 -4.39 -9.75
CA VAL A 111 2.46 -5.38 -10.52
C VAL A 111 3.23 -6.69 -10.59
N PRO A 112 2.54 -7.83 -10.64
CA PRO A 112 3.18 -9.12 -10.73
C PRO A 112 3.98 -9.29 -12.02
N THR A 113 5.15 -9.92 -11.89
CA THR A 113 6.00 -10.34 -13.02
C THR A 113 5.72 -11.79 -13.45
N GLY A 114 5.07 -12.55 -12.58
CA GLY A 114 4.70 -13.95 -12.76
C GLY A 114 3.62 -14.37 -11.75
N GLY A 115 3.39 -15.67 -11.60
CA GLY A 115 2.29 -16.19 -10.77
C GLY A 115 2.64 -17.38 -9.87
N TYR A 116 3.91 -17.79 -9.81
CA TYR A 116 4.32 -19.04 -9.14
C TYR A 116 5.12 -18.82 -7.84
N SER A 117 5.61 -17.61 -7.60
CA SER A 117 6.28 -17.27 -6.34
C SER A 117 5.69 -16.00 -5.74
N LEU A 118 5.90 -15.82 -4.44
CA LEU A 118 5.46 -14.62 -3.75
C LEU A 118 6.21 -13.38 -4.24
N GLU A 119 7.50 -13.52 -4.58
CA GLU A 119 8.35 -12.47 -5.16
C GLU A 119 7.86 -12.02 -6.54
N GLN A 120 7.32 -12.95 -7.33
CA GLN A 120 6.68 -12.64 -8.61
C GLN A 120 5.32 -12.01 -8.43
N PHE A 121 4.56 -12.43 -7.42
CA PHE A 121 3.18 -11.98 -7.20
C PHE A 121 3.10 -10.63 -6.49
N VAL A 122 4.10 -10.33 -5.65
CA VAL A 122 4.32 -9.10 -4.87
C VAL A 122 3.10 -8.69 -4.03
N PRO A 123 2.97 -9.15 -2.77
CA PRO A 123 1.83 -8.84 -1.90
C PRO A 123 1.90 -7.41 -1.32
N GLU A 124 2.30 -6.43 -2.13
CA GLU A 124 2.40 -5.05 -1.70
C GLU A 124 1.03 -4.49 -1.38
N SER A 125 0.89 -3.88 -0.20
CA SER A 125 -0.37 -3.31 0.25
C SER A 125 -1.57 -4.25 0.11
N ALA A 126 -1.33 -5.55 0.27
CA ALA A 126 -2.32 -6.60 0.06
C ALA A 126 -2.06 -7.77 1.02
N LEU A 127 -3.10 -8.58 1.24
CA LEU A 127 -3.03 -9.85 1.94
C LEU A 127 -3.08 -10.96 0.89
N ALA A 128 -1.98 -11.69 0.76
CA ALA A 128 -1.89 -12.89 -0.07
C ALA A 128 -2.09 -14.14 0.78
N LEU A 129 -2.87 -15.08 0.27
CA LEU A 129 -3.15 -16.37 0.91
C LEU A 129 -2.81 -17.51 -0.04
N SER A 130 -2.38 -18.65 0.49
CA SER A 130 -2.13 -19.89 -0.27
C SER A 130 -2.64 -21.10 0.53
N ASP A 131 -3.29 -22.05 -0.16
CA ASP A 131 -3.74 -23.34 0.39
C ASP A 131 -2.90 -24.53 -0.13
N ASP A 132 -1.75 -24.26 -0.75
CA ASP A 132 -0.88 -25.22 -1.45
C ASP A 132 0.62 -25.01 -1.13
N ASN A 133 0.93 -24.66 0.12
CA ASN A 133 2.30 -24.46 0.60
C ASN A 133 3.11 -23.40 -0.19
N GLY A 134 2.41 -22.38 -0.71
CA GLY A 134 3.02 -21.22 -1.36
C GLY A 134 3.27 -21.38 -2.85
N GLU A 135 2.73 -22.42 -3.49
CA GLU A 135 2.81 -22.61 -4.95
C GLU A 135 1.94 -21.58 -5.70
N ILE A 136 0.70 -21.35 -5.24
CA ILE A 136 -0.21 -20.37 -5.81
C ILE A 136 -0.73 -19.43 -4.73
N TRP A 137 -0.59 -18.13 -4.99
CA TRP A 137 -1.08 -17.08 -4.11
C TRP A 137 -2.34 -16.43 -4.66
N LYS A 138 -3.28 -16.14 -3.78
CA LYS A 138 -4.50 -15.37 -4.08
C LYS A 138 -4.53 -14.09 -3.27
N MET A 139 -4.82 -13.00 -3.97
CA MET A 139 -5.04 -11.67 -3.39
C MET A 139 -6.44 -11.17 -3.73
N ARG A 140 -6.85 -10.08 -3.07
CA ARG A 140 -8.12 -9.42 -3.31
C ARG A 140 -8.27 -9.02 -4.79
N ARG A 141 -9.25 -9.63 -5.47
CA ARG A 141 -9.63 -9.31 -6.86
C ARG A 141 -11.09 -8.91 -6.96
N GLU A 142 -11.96 -9.74 -6.39
CA GLU A 142 -13.38 -9.41 -6.21
C GLU A 142 -13.59 -8.88 -4.78
N VAL A 143 -14.42 -7.86 -4.68
CA VAL A 143 -14.76 -7.23 -3.40
C VAL A 143 -16.28 -7.23 -3.25
N GLU A 144 -16.73 -7.77 -2.13
CA GLU A 144 -18.13 -7.83 -1.71
C GLU A 144 -18.33 -6.93 -0.49
N ASP A 145 -19.58 -6.49 -0.28
CA ASP A 145 -19.99 -5.67 0.87
C ASP A 145 -19.04 -4.48 1.17
N ALA A 146 -18.59 -3.79 0.12
CA ALA A 146 -17.67 -2.66 0.26
C ALA A 146 -18.40 -1.44 0.83
N GLN A 147 -18.02 -1.05 2.04
CA GLN A 147 -18.67 0.03 2.77
C GLN A 147 -17.65 1.08 3.23
N LEU A 148 -18.10 2.32 3.29
CA LEU A 148 -17.41 3.42 3.96
C LEU A 148 -18.23 3.71 5.21
N ARG A 149 -17.64 3.47 6.38
CA ARG A 149 -18.26 3.61 7.70
C ARG A 149 -17.59 4.76 8.44
N GLU A 150 -18.26 5.25 9.48
CA GLU A 150 -17.67 6.16 10.46
C GLU A 150 -17.58 5.43 11.80
N MET A 151 -16.40 5.42 12.41
CA MET A 151 -16.17 4.79 13.71
C MET A 151 -15.38 5.76 14.58
N ASN A 152 -15.97 6.18 15.71
CA ASN A 152 -15.40 7.19 16.61
C ASN A 152 -14.96 8.48 15.87
N GLY A 153 -15.77 8.97 14.93
CA GLY A 153 -15.49 10.19 14.17
C GLY A 153 -14.43 10.05 13.07
N SER A 154 -13.89 8.85 12.83
CA SER A 154 -12.93 8.57 11.75
C SER A 154 -13.54 7.69 10.66
N PRO A 155 -13.28 7.97 9.36
CA PRO A 155 -13.75 7.10 8.30
C PRO A 155 -12.99 5.77 8.29
N VAL A 156 -13.72 4.68 8.10
CA VAL A 156 -13.19 3.31 8.01
C VAL A 156 -13.74 2.65 6.75
N LEU A 157 -12.85 2.08 5.93
CA LEU A 157 -13.30 1.22 4.84
C LEU A 157 -13.50 -0.20 5.35
N TYR A 158 -14.58 -0.82 4.91
CA TYR A 158 -14.89 -2.21 5.16
C TYR A 158 -15.10 -2.95 3.83
N SER A 159 -14.72 -4.22 3.78
CA SER A 159 -15.04 -5.10 2.66
C SER A 159 -14.91 -6.57 3.03
N THR A 160 -15.59 -7.41 2.27
CA THR A 160 -15.44 -8.87 2.30
C THR A 160 -14.84 -9.36 0.98
N MET A 161 -14.02 -10.40 1.04
CA MET A 161 -13.60 -11.15 -0.15
C MET A 161 -13.64 -12.66 0.12
N HIS A 162 -13.77 -13.42 -0.96
CA HIS A 162 -13.77 -14.89 -0.94
C HIS A 162 -12.69 -15.43 -1.89
N PRO A 163 -11.42 -15.56 -1.44
CA PRO A 163 -10.34 -16.07 -2.30
C PRO A 163 -10.59 -17.52 -2.75
N TRP A 164 -11.30 -18.29 -1.91
CA TRP A 164 -11.96 -19.55 -2.24
C TRP A 164 -13.42 -19.49 -1.76
N LYS A 165 -14.27 -20.42 -2.24
CA LYS A 165 -15.69 -20.47 -1.86
C LYS A 165 -15.91 -20.68 -0.37
N ASP A 166 -14.96 -21.31 0.30
CA ASP A 166 -14.97 -21.74 1.69
C ASP A 166 -14.04 -20.89 2.58
N VAL A 167 -13.50 -19.78 2.06
CA VAL A 167 -12.63 -18.86 2.82
C VAL A 167 -13.22 -17.46 2.77
N GLU A 168 -13.68 -16.95 3.92
CA GLU A 168 -14.18 -15.58 4.08
C GLU A 168 -13.07 -14.70 4.69
N VAL A 169 -12.75 -13.58 4.03
CA VAL A 169 -11.88 -12.55 4.60
C VAL A 169 -12.62 -11.23 4.70
N LYS A 170 -12.83 -10.75 5.92
CA LYS A 170 -13.35 -9.40 6.21
C LYS A 170 -12.19 -8.47 6.52
N THR A 171 -12.18 -7.31 5.89
CA THR A 171 -11.09 -6.33 6.01
C THR A 171 -11.61 -4.98 6.44
N TRP A 172 -10.93 -4.35 7.39
CA TRP A 172 -11.11 -2.95 7.78
C TRP A 172 -9.82 -2.17 7.54
N LEU A 173 -9.93 -0.98 6.96
CA LEU A 173 -8.80 -0.08 6.71
C LEU A 173 -9.04 1.24 7.43
N LEU A 174 -8.12 1.59 8.33
CA LEU A 174 -8.19 2.78 9.16
C LEU A 174 -7.07 3.74 8.75
N PRO A 175 -7.37 5.04 8.54
CA PRO A 175 -6.34 6.05 8.30
C PRO A 175 -5.47 6.29 9.54
N PRO A 176 -4.34 6.99 9.41
CA PRO A 176 -3.51 7.36 10.55
C PRO A 176 -4.23 8.26 11.56
N ALA A 177 -3.91 8.06 12.84
CA ALA A 177 -4.32 8.92 13.94
C ALA A 177 -3.38 10.15 14.07
N ASP A 178 -3.77 11.13 14.88
CA ASP A 178 -3.03 12.38 15.06
C ASP A 178 -1.69 12.20 15.79
N ASP A 179 -1.66 11.28 16.76
CA ASP A 179 -0.49 10.93 17.56
C ASP A 179 0.50 10.00 16.82
N THR A 180 0.00 9.21 15.86
CA THR A 180 0.81 8.32 15.02
C THR A 180 0.61 8.59 13.52
N PRO A 181 0.98 9.77 13.00
CA PRO A 181 0.58 10.25 11.68
C PRO A 181 1.18 9.48 10.49
N ASN A 182 2.20 8.66 10.73
CA ASN A 182 2.89 7.85 9.72
C ASN A 182 2.43 6.38 9.69
N TRP A 183 1.37 6.05 10.44
CA TRP A 183 0.88 4.68 10.61
C TRP A 183 -0.58 4.55 10.21
N HIS A 184 -0.90 3.72 9.22
CA HIS A 184 -2.29 3.28 8.99
C HIS A 184 -2.47 1.84 9.46
N ILE A 185 -3.71 1.46 9.79
CA ILE A 185 -4.01 0.13 10.34
C ILE A 185 -4.88 -0.65 9.35
N ARG A 186 -4.56 -1.94 9.20
CA ARG A 186 -5.34 -2.92 8.45
C ARG A 186 -5.72 -4.05 9.37
N ILE A 187 -7.00 -4.39 9.39
CA ILE A 187 -7.53 -5.48 10.22
C ILE A 187 -8.15 -6.50 9.29
N HIS A 188 -7.85 -7.78 9.53
CA HIS A 188 -8.44 -8.89 8.79
C HIS A 188 -9.05 -9.89 9.77
N ARG A 189 -10.28 -10.32 9.48
CA ARG A 189 -10.86 -11.53 10.05
C ARG A 189 -10.91 -12.58 8.95
N ILE A 190 -10.22 -13.69 9.15
CA ILE A 190 -10.20 -14.82 8.21
C ILE A 190 -10.94 -15.97 8.85
N ARG A 191 -11.90 -16.56 8.13
CA ARG A 191 -12.56 -17.82 8.48
C ARG A 191 -12.28 -18.84 7.40
N THR A 192 -11.77 -19.99 7.81
CA THR A 192 -11.34 -21.06 6.90
C THR A 192 -11.38 -22.41 7.61
N ASP A 193 -11.77 -23.45 6.86
CA ASP A 193 -11.66 -24.85 7.27
C ASP A 193 -10.42 -25.54 6.66
N LYS A 194 -9.53 -24.76 6.04
CA LYS A 194 -8.25 -25.22 5.48
C LYS A 194 -7.07 -24.59 6.17
N GLN A 195 -5.95 -25.30 6.15
CA GLN A 195 -4.64 -24.73 6.45
C GLN A 195 -4.30 -23.65 5.41
N LEU A 196 -3.79 -22.51 5.85
CA LEU A 196 -3.44 -21.39 4.97
C LEU A 196 -2.08 -20.81 5.33
N LEU A 197 -1.28 -20.53 4.31
CA LEU A 197 -0.18 -19.58 4.41
C LEU A 197 -0.69 -18.17 4.13
N SER A 198 -0.09 -17.18 4.79
CA SER A 198 -0.37 -15.76 4.56
C SER A 198 0.90 -14.94 4.46
N ALA A 199 0.84 -13.92 3.61
CA ALA A 199 1.84 -12.88 3.48
C ALA A 199 1.14 -11.53 3.27
N GLU A 200 1.46 -10.55 4.10
CA GLU A 200 0.90 -9.20 3.97
C GLU A 200 2.00 -8.14 3.92
N GLY A 201 2.05 -7.40 2.82
CA GLY A 201 3.08 -6.39 2.59
C GLY A 201 2.67 -4.97 2.97
N GLY A 202 3.66 -4.18 3.37
CA GLY A 202 3.56 -2.72 3.48
C GLY A 202 3.60 -2.04 2.11
N PHE A 203 4.46 -1.04 1.95
CA PHE A 203 4.79 -0.46 0.64
C PHE A 203 6.13 -0.99 0.14
N ALA A 204 6.24 -1.30 -1.15
CA ALA A 204 7.52 -1.65 -1.75
C ALA A 204 8.30 -0.37 -2.03
N ILE A 205 9.56 -0.30 -1.58
CA ILE A 205 10.40 0.88 -1.78
C ILE A 205 11.75 0.50 -2.37
N ALA A 206 12.53 1.50 -2.80
CA ALA A 206 13.84 1.29 -3.42
C ALA A 206 14.70 0.29 -2.63
N GLY A 207 15.06 -0.81 -3.27
CA GLY A 207 15.70 -1.97 -2.65
C GLY A 207 17.22 -1.98 -2.77
N THR A 208 17.81 -0.86 -3.18
CA THR A 208 19.23 -0.79 -3.57
C THR A 208 19.95 0.34 -2.85
N ARG A 209 21.18 0.05 -2.43
CA ARG A 209 22.10 1.01 -1.82
C ARG A 209 22.43 2.17 -2.74
N THR A 210 22.50 3.36 -2.17
CA THR A 210 22.88 4.57 -2.89
C THR A 210 24.35 4.52 -3.32
N LYS A 211 25.22 3.92 -2.50
CA LYS A 211 26.68 3.88 -2.73
C LYS A 211 27.08 3.11 -3.99
N ASP A 212 26.45 1.96 -4.25
CA ASP A 212 26.92 1.01 -5.27
C ASP A 212 25.80 0.30 -6.03
N GLY A 213 24.53 0.63 -5.77
CA GLY A 213 23.39 0.02 -6.45
C GLY A 213 23.21 -1.47 -6.16
N ARG A 214 23.91 -2.06 -5.17
CA ARG A 214 23.66 -3.43 -4.71
C ARG A 214 22.40 -3.47 -3.85
N ILE A 215 21.86 -4.67 -3.66
CA ILE A 215 20.68 -4.86 -2.81
C ILE A 215 20.96 -4.38 -1.37
N LEU A 216 19.96 -3.80 -0.72
CA LEU A 216 20.06 -3.39 0.68
C LEU A 216 20.29 -4.62 1.57
N GLY A 217 21.31 -4.53 2.43
CA GLY A 217 21.56 -5.51 3.48
C GLY A 217 20.78 -5.17 4.76
N GLU A 218 21.09 -5.85 5.85
CA GLU A 218 20.59 -5.47 7.17
C GLU A 218 21.21 -4.14 7.62
N ILE A 219 20.44 -3.30 8.31
CA ILE A 219 20.93 -2.03 8.85
C ILE A 219 22.08 -2.34 9.81
N SER A 220 23.26 -1.81 9.50
CA SER A 220 24.41 -1.98 10.37
C SER A 220 24.37 -0.97 11.53
N PRO A 221 24.84 -1.33 12.74
CA PRO A 221 24.90 -0.42 13.87
C PRO A 221 25.76 0.83 13.63
N GLU A 222 26.69 0.79 12.68
CA GLU A 222 27.69 1.84 12.41
C GLU A 222 27.14 3.02 11.58
N GLY A 223 25.83 3.31 11.65
CA GLY A 223 25.26 4.54 11.08
C GLY A 223 24.85 4.46 9.62
N GLN A 224 24.60 3.27 9.07
CA GLN A 224 23.97 3.16 7.75
C GLN A 224 22.53 3.73 7.81
N MET A 225 22.27 4.72 6.94
CA MET A 225 20.97 5.39 6.78
C MET A 225 20.09 4.69 5.75
N GLU A 226 20.49 3.50 5.30
CA GLU A 226 19.75 2.62 4.40
C GLU A 226 19.98 1.16 4.81
N GLY A 227 18.98 0.30 4.65
CA GLY A 227 19.06 -1.11 4.98
C GLY A 227 17.70 -1.71 5.33
N THR A 228 17.73 -2.94 5.81
CA THR A 228 16.55 -3.69 6.24
C THR A 228 16.64 -4.05 7.73
N MET A 229 15.50 -4.18 8.39
CA MET A 229 15.40 -4.69 9.74
C MET A 229 14.23 -5.65 9.81
N LYS A 230 14.43 -6.83 10.40
CA LYS A 230 13.38 -7.82 10.66
C LYS A 230 13.60 -8.37 12.07
N SER A 231 12.57 -8.33 12.90
CA SER A 231 12.66 -8.79 14.30
C SER A 231 11.29 -9.19 14.80
N GLY A 232 11.14 -10.42 15.28
CA GLY A 232 9.85 -10.93 15.77
C GLY A 232 8.73 -10.74 14.75
N ASN A 233 7.76 -9.91 15.10
CA ASN A 233 6.54 -9.62 14.34
C ASN A 233 6.58 -8.27 13.60
N LYS A 234 7.77 -7.74 13.30
CA LYS A 234 7.96 -6.48 12.57
C LYS A 234 9.06 -6.56 11.52
N ALA A 235 8.89 -5.79 10.45
CA ALA A 235 9.86 -5.63 9.38
C ALA A 235 9.89 -4.18 8.85
N LEU A 236 11.05 -3.74 8.38
CA LEU A 236 11.31 -2.37 7.95
C LEU A 236 12.32 -2.37 6.78
N VAL A 237 12.12 -1.47 5.83
CA VAL A 237 13.09 -1.10 4.80
C VAL A 237 13.32 0.41 4.90
N VAL A 238 14.58 0.81 4.94
CA VAL A 238 15.04 2.21 4.91
C VAL A 238 15.88 2.39 3.65
N SER A 239 15.58 3.37 2.82
CA SER A 239 16.32 3.61 1.58
C SER A 239 16.29 5.08 1.19
N ARG A 240 16.92 5.43 0.06
CA ARG A 240 16.84 6.79 -0.51
C ARG A 240 15.40 7.26 -0.81
N ALA A 241 14.44 6.34 -0.91
CA ALA A 241 13.02 6.67 -1.12
C ALA A 241 12.31 7.06 0.19
N GLY A 242 12.91 6.80 1.36
CA GLY A 242 12.30 6.97 2.66
C GLY A 242 12.23 5.65 3.43
N VAL A 243 11.15 5.44 4.18
CA VAL A 243 10.97 4.28 5.06
C VAL A 243 9.60 3.64 4.84
N SER A 244 9.58 2.32 4.79
CA SER A 244 8.38 1.49 4.76
C SER A 244 8.51 0.38 5.79
N GLY A 245 7.47 0.10 6.55
CA GLY A 245 7.50 -0.95 7.57
C GLY A 245 6.13 -1.53 7.88
N VAL A 246 6.16 -2.68 8.55
CA VAL A 246 4.97 -3.40 9.03
C VAL A 246 5.23 -3.94 10.43
N ALA A 247 4.20 -3.91 11.27
CA ALA A 247 4.21 -4.51 12.60
C ALA A 247 2.83 -5.10 12.92
N GLU A 248 2.82 -6.30 13.50
CA GLU A 248 1.58 -6.90 14.03
C GLU A 248 1.26 -6.28 15.40
N LEU A 249 0.00 -5.88 15.59
CA LEU A 249 -0.51 -5.30 16.84
C LEU A 249 -1.27 -6.31 17.70
N ALA A 250 -1.89 -7.33 17.12
CA ALA A 250 -2.58 -8.37 17.86
C ALA A 250 -1.61 -9.49 18.27
N SER A 251 -1.53 -9.74 19.58
CA SER A 251 -0.58 -10.70 20.16
C SER A 251 -0.97 -12.17 20.01
N LYS A 252 -2.16 -12.48 19.49
CA LYS A 252 -2.71 -13.85 19.51
C LYS A 252 -2.12 -14.79 18.45
N HIS A 253 -1.61 -14.27 17.33
CA HIS A 253 -1.07 -15.10 16.25
C HIS A 253 0.41 -14.80 16.02
N ASN A 254 1.22 -15.86 15.88
CA ASN A 254 2.66 -15.77 15.66
C ASN A 254 2.98 -15.36 14.22
N ARG A 255 2.72 -14.09 13.87
CA ARG A 255 3.20 -13.51 12.61
C ARG A 255 4.68 -13.18 12.72
N LYS A 256 5.44 -13.53 11.69
CA LYS A 256 6.87 -13.26 11.57
C LYS A 256 7.11 -12.13 10.58
N GLY A 257 7.91 -11.14 10.96
CA GLY A 257 8.40 -10.11 10.06
C GLY A 257 9.50 -10.64 9.13
N GLY A 258 9.43 -10.28 7.86
CA GLY A 258 10.46 -10.58 6.87
C GLY A 258 10.47 -9.57 5.72
N ILE A 259 11.36 -9.78 4.76
CA ILE A 259 11.54 -8.93 3.59
C ILE A 259 11.27 -9.79 2.35
N CYS A 260 10.23 -9.45 1.59
CA CYS A 260 9.99 -10.03 0.27
C CYS A 260 10.87 -9.31 -0.76
N HIS A 261 11.65 -10.10 -1.49
CA HIS A 261 12.53 -9.63 -2.54
C HIS A 261 11.78 -9.60 -3.86
N ALA A 262 10.94 -8.57 -4.05
CA ALA A 262 10.12 -8.45 -5.26
C ALA A 262 10.98 -8.54 -6.53
N ASP A 263 10.45 -9.24 -7.53
CA ASP A 263 11.08 -9.36 -8.83
C ASP A 263 11.35 -7.98 -9.44
N ALA A 264 12.45 -7.88 -10.19
CA ALA A 264 12.81 -6.64 -10.87
C ALA A 264 11.71 -6.22 -11.86
N ASN A 265 11.54 -4.90 -11.97
CA ASN A 265 10.58 -4.23 -12.85
C ASN A 265 9.09 -4.38 -12.47
N SER A 266 8.79 -4.89 -11.27
CA SER A 266 7.42 -4.99 -10.74
C SER A 266 6.84 -3.62 -10.34
N ASN A 267 7.61 -2.77 -9.67
CA ASN A 267 7.14 -1.48 -9.13
C ASN A 267 7.13 -0.36 -10.16
N LEU A 268 6.12 0.53 -10.14
CA LEU A 268 5.98 1.61 -11.12
C LEU A 268 7.10 2.66 -11.07
N ILE A 269 7.72 2.87 -9.91
CA ILE A 269 8.70 3.94 -9.67
C ILE A 269 10.13 3.41 -9.63
N GLU A 270 10.33 2.25 -8.99
CA GLU A 270 11.64 1.69 -8.67
C GLU A 270 11.84 0.32 -9.34
N PRO A 271 12.84 0.12 -10.20
CA PRO A 271 13.01 -1.16 -10.92
C PRO A 271 13.46 -2.32 -10.01
N ARG A 272 13.94 -2.03 -8.79
CA ARG A 272 14.36 -3.03 -7.81
C ARG A 272 13.88 -2.60 -6.44
N THR A 273 12.91 -3.30 -5.88
CA THR A 273 12.28 -2.95 -4.59
C THR A 273 12.46 -4.05 -3.56
N LEU A 274 12.31 -3.66 -2.29
CA LEU A 274 12.13 -4.58 -1.18
C LEU A 274 10.81 -4.27 -0.50
N LEU A 275 10.10 -5.31 -0.07
CA LEU A 275 8.79 -5.21 0.55
C LEU A 275 8.82 -5.75 1.99
N PRO A 276 8.69 -4.89 3.02
CA PRO A 276 8.50 -5.38 4.39
C PRO A 276 7.17 -6.13 4.47
N THR A 277 7.22 -7.36 4.99
CA THR A 277 6.10 -8.32 4.91
C THR A 277 5.92 -9.06 6.24
N LEU A 278 4.67 -9.29 6.63
CA LEU A 278 4.30 -10.17 7.75
C LEU A 278 3.82 -11.51 7.21
N TYR A 279 4.43 -12.60 7.70
CA TYR A 279 4.13 -13.97 7.32
C TYR A 279 3.45 -14.71 8.47
N ALA A 280 2.47 -15.55 8.16
CA ALA A 280 1.93 -16.50 9.12
C ALA A 280 1.38 -17.75 8.44
N GLU A 281 1.26 -18.79 9.24
CA GLU A 281 0.60 -20.04 8.90
C GLU A 281 -0.54 -20.27 9.88
N PHE A 282 -1.66 -20.76 9.37
CA PHE A 282 -2.86 -21.02 10.15
C PHE A 282 -3.36 -22.43 9.90
N GLU A 283 -3.80 -23.08 10.97
CA GLU A 283 -4.44 -24.39 10.92
C GLU A 283 -5.89 -24.30 10.43
N ALA A 284 -6.38 -25.41 9.88
CA ALA A 284 -7.79 -25.58 9.52
C ALA A 284 -8.75 -25.35 10.70
N GLY A 285 -9.93 -24.80 10.43
CA GLY A 285 -10.99 -24.59 11.42
C GLY A 285 -10.79 -23.35 12.30
N SER A 286 -9.91 -22.43 11.90
CA SER A 286 -9.54 -21.25 12.68
C SER A 286 -10.35 -20.00 12.30
N SER A 287 -10.81 -19.23 13.29
CA SER A 287 -11.22 -17.82 13.13
C SER A 287 -10.03 -16.94 13.55
N ILE A 288 -9.37 -16.34 12.56
CA ILE A 288 -8.09 -15.67 12.73
C ILE A 288 -8.29 -14.16 12.63
N TRP A 289 -7.66 -13.42 13.54
CA TRP A 289 -7.62 -11.96 13.49
C TRP A 289 -6.19 -11.47 13.27
N LEU A 290 -5.96 -10.73 12.20
CA LEU A 290 -4.68 -10.08 11.89
C LEU A 290 -4.84 -8.58 12.02
N VAL A 291 -3.90 -7.91 12.69
CA VAL A 291 -3.93 -6.46 12.86
C VAL A 291 -2.57 -5.88 12.49
N THR A 292 -2.46 -5.40 11.26
CA THR A 292 -1.22 -4.83 10.72
C THR A 292 -1.22 -3.33 10.88
N ALA A 293 -0.25 -2.80 11.63
CA ALA A 293 0.17 -1.42 11.50
C ALA A 293 1.19 -1.32 10.36
N VAL A 294 0.94 -0.42 9.41
CA VAL A 294 1.85 -0.15 8.28
C VAL A 294 2.42 1.24 8.44
N PHE A 295 3.74 1.32 8.46
CA PHE A 295 4.50 2.55 8.57
C PHE A 295 4.96 3.04 7.20
N ALA A 296 4.86 4.34 6.97
CA ALA A 296 5.38 4.99 5.78
C ALA A 296 5.89 6.40 6.09
N MET A 297 7.12 6.69 5.67
CA MET A 297 7.70 8.03 5.70
C MET A 297 8.50 8.27 4.42
N PRO A 298 7.94 8.95 3.42
CA PRO A 298 8.66 9.30 2.19
C PRO A 298 9.88 10.18 2.44
N SER A 299 10.87 10.11 1.56
CA SER A 299 12.06 10.98 1.64
C SER A 299 11.78 12.46 1.35
N SER A 300 10.59 12.79 0.86
CA SER A 300 10.09 14.17 0.73
C SER A 300 9.70 14.81 2.06
N VAL A 301 9.60 14.04 3.14
CA VAL A 301 9.35 14.58 4.48
C VAL A 301 10.62 15.30 4.96
N ASN A 302 10.47 16.55 5.42
CA ASN A 302 11.59 17.32 5.95
C ASN A 302 12.26 16.57 7.11
N ALA A 303 13.59 16.45 7.06
CA ALA A 303 14.40 15.74 8.06
C ALA A 303 13.97 14.28 8.32
N TRP A 304 13.37 13.60 7.32
CA TRP A 304 12.92 12.20 7.46
C TRP A 304 14.01 11.27 8.01
N SER A 305 15.26 11.48 7.57
CA SER A 305 16.43 10.69 7.94
C SER A 305 16.71 10.70 9.44
N GLU A 306 16.38 11.79 10.12
CA GLU A 306 16.53 11.97 11.56
C GLU A 306 15.25 11.58 12.33
N ALA A 307 14.08 11.80 11.73
CA ALA A 307 12.78 11.65 12.40
C ALA A 307 12.22 10.21 12.38
N TRP A 308 12.59 9.39 11.40
CA TRP A 308 11.91 8.12 11.17
C TRP A 308 12.02 7.14 12.34
N ARG A 309 13.17 7.08 13.03
CA ARG A 309 13.40 6.13 14.15
C ARG A 309 12.41 6.37 15.29
N LYS A 310 12.26 7.63 15.70
CA LYS A 310 11.30 8.03 16.72
C LYS A 310 9.87 7.72 16.28
N SER A 311 9.54 8.04 15.04
CA SER A 311 8.19 7.82 14.47
C SER A 311 7.84 6.34 14.33
N TRP A 312 8.82 5.48 14.05
CA TRP A 312 8.68 4.04 14.00
C TRP A 312 8.46 3.41 15.39
N GLU A 313 9.08 3.94 16.44
CA GLU A 313 8.83 3.43 17.80
C GLU A 313 7.48 3.89 18.36
N MET A 314 6.91 5.00 17.87
CA MET A 314 5.54 5.46 18.17
C MET A 314 4.49 4.66 17.37
N LYS A 315 4.40 3.36 17.65
CA LYS A 315 3.36 2.50 17.07
C LYS A 315 1.98 2.86 17.62
N PRO A 316 0.92 2.78 16.79
CA PRO A 316 -0.44 3.05 17.25
C PRO A 316 -0.93 1.98 18.22
N ASP A 317 -1.72 2.42 19.19
CA ASP A 317 -2.53 1.52 19.99
C ASP A 317 -3.72 0.99 19.18
N LEU A 318 -4.17 -0.22 19.52
CA LEU A 318 -5.34 -0.81 18.89
C LEU A 318 -6.61 -0.08 19.38
N PRO A 319 -7.44 0.50 18.47
CA PRO A 319 -8.65 1.20 18.91
C PRO A 319 -9.59 0.30 19.71
N HIS A 320 -10.22 0.83 20.76
CA HIS A 320 -11.04 0.03 21.68
C HIS A 320 -12.15 -0.78 20.98
N TRP A 321 -12.82 -0.20 19.99
CA TRP A 321 -13.86 -0.90 19.24
C TRP A 321 -13.33 -2.10 18.46
N VAL A 322 -12.05 -2.11 18.07
CA VAL A 322 -11.42 -3.26 17.40
C VAL A 322 -11.22 -4.39 18.41
N ASN A 323 -10.82 -4.06 19.64
CA ASN A 323 -10.73 -5.07 20.71
C ASN A 323 -12.08 -5.72 20.98
N ASP A 324 -13.17 -4.96 20.98
CA ASP A 324 -14.51 -5.51 21.19
C ASP A 324 -14.96 -6.35 19.98
N LEU A 325 -14.70 -5.87 18.77
CA LEU A 325 -14.94 -6.61 17.54
C LEU A 325 -14.22 -7.97 17.52
N MET A 326 -13.01 -8.05 18.10
CA MET A 326 -12.20 -9.28 18.21
C MET A 326 -12.62 -10.21 19.36
N LYS A 327 -13.42 -9.75 20.34
CA LYS A 327 -13.97 -10.59 21.41
C LYS A 327 -15.25 -11.28 20.97
N ASP A 328 -16.06 -10.58 20.17
CA ASP A 328 -17.39 -11.03 19.75
C ASP A 328 -17.36 -12.04 18.58
N GLY A 329 -16.18 -12.42 18.08
CA GLY A 329 -16.06 -13.27 16.89
C GLY A 329 -14.81 -14.12 16.84
#